data_AF-A0A8S2IXL5-F1
#
_entry.id   AF-A0A8S2IXL5-F1
#
_cell.length_a   1.000
_cell.length_b   1.000
_cell.length_c   1.000
_cell.angle_alpha   90.00
_cell.angle_beta   90.00
_cell.angle_gamma   90.00
#
_symmetry.space_group_name_H-M   'P 1'
#
loop_
_entity.id
_entity.type
_entity.pdbx_description
1 polymer ?
#
loop_
_entity_poly.entity_id
_entity_poly.type
_entity_poly.pdbx_seq_one_letter_code
_entity_poly.pdbx_strand_id
1 'polypeptide(L)'
;RSIITDDSDDNQLSYGNNLNHEESVNFVSTLSQYRQRMEHSHYLKLFKLSLKRNSSQVYCEFCQLLVPVARVLIERNQSQHIENVAITFCKEFKLIDESVCIGAVHEYKDAVIQVVGLSKLTSKQLCALAFGCEQQSQIPALNWNVTFPNVPKPPVSPPQPPAPGAPKMRILHISDIHIDFAYRPQSLAECSQPLCCRYGTPAPGHIGAGFWGDYRNCDLPLWTAEEILKYIAEMEEFDIIYHTGDLPSHNVWNQSRADQLYAIETITNLLKKYFPNKVFYSAVGNHETAPCNLYPTPLIETDNITWLYTSLADHWIQLGLPEETRASILRGAFYTTLIHSGLRLISLNMNYCSTENYWLFINSTDPLDQLQWLVNWLQYAEDNNEKVHIIAHHPPRSCLESFSWNFYRIVNRYENTIAGQFYGHAHNDEFIMFYDEVDKTRPVSMAYVTPSLTTASFLNPGY
;
A
#
# COMPACT_ATOMS: atom_id res chain seq x y z
N ARG A 1 -32.90 -31.21 61.87
CA ARG A 1 -34.07 -30.44 61.40
C ARG A 1 -33.75 -30.05 59.97
N SER A 2 -34.02 -30.93 59.02
CA SER A 2 -35.30 -31.18 58.31
C SER A 2 -35.31 -30.41 56.97
N ILE A 3 -35.47 -31.22 55.92
CA ILE A 3 -35.49 -30.98 54.46
C ILE A 3 -36.85 -30.39 54.04
N ILE A 4 -36.94 -29.87 52.80
CA ILE A 4 -38.08 -29.79 51.82
C ILE A 4 -38.14 -28.38 51.19
N THR A 5 -38.33 -28.07 49.88
CA THR A 5 -38.39 -28.72 48.53
C THR A 5 -38.52 -27.58 47.48
N ASP A 6 -38.17 -27.85 46.21
CA ASP A 6 -38.74 -27.40 44.90
C ASP A 6 -39.23 -25.95 44.66
N ASP A 7 -38.72 -25.28 43.61
CA ASP A 7 -39.18 -25.39 42.19
C ASP A 7 -38.93 -24.09 41.37
N SER A 8 -38.66 -24.29 40.07
CA SER A 8 -38.89 -23.43 38.89
C SER A 8 -38.53 -21.92 38.88
N ASP A 9 -37.66 -21.49 37.96
CA ASP A 9 -38.15 -20.78 36.76
C ASP A 9 -37.08 -20.60 35.66
N ASP A 10 -37.53 -20.91 34.44
CA ASP A 10 -36.83 -20.96 33.17
C ASP A 10 -36.41 -19.58 32.64
N ASN A 11 -35.15 -19.45 32.22
CA ASN A 11 -34.71 -18.37 31.33
C ASN A 11 -34.88 -18.81 29.86
N GLN A 12 -36.07 -18.63 29.31
CA GLN A 12 -36.27 -18.49 27.86
C GLN A 12 -36.33 -17.00 27.49
N LEU A 13 -35.27 -16.50 26.83
CA LEU A 13 -35.38 -15.35 25.94
C LEU A 13 -35.06 -15.84 24.52
N SER A 14 -36.11 -16.20 23.81
CA SER A 14 -36.08 -16.55 22.40
C SER A 14 -35.62 -15.35 21.58
N TYR A 15 -34.46 -15.46 20.93
CA TYR A 15 -34.18 -14.66 19.75
C TYR A 15 -35.09 -15.16 18.62
N GLY A 16 -36.14 -14.40 18.34
CA GLY A 16 -37.06 -14.67 17.25
C GLY A 16 -36.34 -14.56 15.90
N ASN A 17 -35.87 -15.69 15.38
CA ASN A 17 -35.74 -15.92 13.95
C ASN A 17 -37.16 -16.01 13.37
N ASN A 18 -37.66 -14.92 12.80
CA ASN A 18 -38.82 -14.95 11.91
C ASN A 18 -38.55 -14.03 10.71
N LEU A 19 -37.78 -14.55 9.76
CA LEU A 19 -38.01 -14.20 8.36
C LEU A 19 -38.98 -15.23 7.81
N ASN A 20 -40.08 -14.77 7.21
CA ASN A 20 -41.10 -15.63 6.64
C ASN A 20 -40.48 -16.56 5.58
N HIS A 21 -40.93 -17.82 5.56
CA HIS A 21 -40.49 -18.81 4.58
C HIS A 21 -40.69 -18.33 3.12
N GLU A 22 -41.60 -17.38 2.89
CA GLU A 22 -41.81 -16.72 1.60
C GLU A 22 -40.70 -15.75 1.19
N GLU A 23 -40.04 -15.04 2.11
CA GLU A 23 -38.97 -14.07 1.78
C GLU A 23 -37.63 -14.76 1.46
N SER A 24 -37.33 -15.86 2.16
CA SER A 24 -36.19 -16.73 1.84
C SER A 24 -36.37 -17.45 0.51
N VAL A 25 -37.60 -17.89 0.20
CA VAL A 25 -37.96 -18.45 -1.11
C VAL A 25 -37.93 -17.37 -2.21
N ASN A 26 -38.28 -16.11 -1.91
CA ASN A 26 -38.17 -15.01 -2.88
C ASN A 26 -36.72 -14.58 -3.16
N PHE A 27 -35.83 -14.68 -2.16
CA PHE A 27 -34.40 -14.41 -2.35
C PHE A 27 -33.71 -15.53 -3.14
N VAL A 28 -34.03 -16.80 -2.84
CA VAL A 28 -33.56 -17.95 -3.61
C VAL A 28 -34.18 -17.97 -5.01
N SER A 29 -35.43 -17.52 -5.18
CA SER A 29 -36.07 -17.36 -6.50
C SER A 29 -35.43 -16.22 -7.30
N THR A 30 -35.04 -15.12 -6.64
CA THR A 30 -34.33 -14.00 -7.26
C THR A 30 -32.91 -14.42 -7.64
N LEU A 31 -32.16 -15.10 -6.75
CA LEU A 31 -30.84 -15.65 -7.04
C LEU A 31 -30.89 -16.77 -8.08
N SER A 32 -31.95 -17.57 -8.15
CA SER A 32 -32.12 -18.60 -9.20
C SER A 32 -32.59 -18.03 -10.53
N GLN A 33 -33.37 -16.94 -10.54
CA GLN A 33 -33.66 -16.14 -11.73
C GLN A 33 -32.41 -15.39 -12.21
N TYR A 34 -31.54 -14.91 -11.30
CA TYR A 34 -30.24 -14.34 -11.62
C TYR A 34 -29.24 -15.41 -12.07
N ARG A 35 -29.27 -16.60 -11.48
CA ARG A 35 -28.50 -17.78 -11.92
C ARG A 35 -28.95 -18.25 -13.29
N GLN A 36 -30.26 -18.32 -13.57
CA GLN A 36 -30.78 -18.60 -14.91
C GLN A 36 -30.44 -17.48 -15.89
N ARG A 37 -30.50 -16.21 -15.47
CA ARG A 37 -30.03 -15.09 -16.29
C ARG A 37 -28.52 -15.15 -16.52
N MET A 38 -27.70 -15.62 -15.57
CA MET A 38 -26.26 -15.82 -15.71
C MET A 38 -25.93 -17.06 -16.57
N GLU A 39 -26.61 -18.18 -16.37
CA GLU A 39 -26.47 -19.42 -17.14
C GLU A 39 -26.95 -19.28 -18.59
N HIS A 40 -27.94 -18.42 -18.85
CA HIS A 40 -28.41 -18.07 -20.21
C HIS A 40 -27.86 -16.75 -20.76
N SER A 41 -27.13 -15.99 -19.95
CA SER A 41 -26.50 -14.76 -20.41
C SER A 41 -25.38 -15.12 -21.36
N HIS A 42 -25.37 -14.43 -22.51
CA HIS A 42 -24.26 -14.39 -23.45
C HIS A 42 -22.92 -14.14 -22.73
N TYR A 43 -22.93 -13.55 -21.53
CA TYR A 43 -21.77 -13.24 -20.70
C TYR A 43 -21.08 -14.45 -20.06
N LEU A 44 -21.74 -15.54 -19.66
CA LEU A 44 -21.03 -16.70 -19.07
C LEU A 44 -20.32 -17.54 -20.16
N LYS A 45 -20.93 -17.58 -21.35
CA LYS A 45 -20.34 -18.14 -22.57
C LYS A 45 -19.20 -17.24 -23.07
N LEU A 46 -19.38 -15.92 -23.06
CA LEU A 46 -18.33 -14.95 -23.33
C LEU A 46 -17.21 -15.03 -22.29
N PHE A 47 -17.48 -15.21 -20.99
CA PHE A 47 -16.47 -15.33 -19.94
C PHE A 47 -15.57 -16.57 -20.15
N LYS A 48 -16.18 -17.72 -20.49
CA LYS A 48 -15.45 -18.92 -20.90
C LYS A 48 -14.69 -18.76 -22.23
N LEU A 49 -15.19 -17.92 -23.16
CA LEU A 49 -14.52 -17.56 -24.43
C LEU A 49 -13.50 -16.41 -24.28
N SER A 50 -13.60 -15.62 -23.21
CA SER A 50 -12.90 -14.34 -22.94
C SER A 50 -11.67 -14.50 -22.05
N LEU A 51 -11.30 -15.73 -21.69
CA LEU A 51 -9.94 -16.02 -21.20
C LEU A 51 -8.86 -15.76 -22.28
N LYS A 52 -9.25 -15.25 -23.47
CA LYS A 52 -8.41 -14.67 -24.52
C LYS A 52 -8.51 -13.13 -24.63
N ARG A 53 -9.23 -12.44 -23.74
CA ARG A 53 -9.40 -10.98 -23.69
C ARG A 53 -8.78 -10.41 -22.41
N ASN A 54 -8.39 -9.13 -22.43
CA ASN A 54 -7.73 -8.44 -21.32
C ASN A 54 -8.48 -8.66 -19.98
N SER A 55 -7.78 -9.14 -18.95
CA SER A 55 -8.37 -9.58 -17.69
C SER A 55 -9.09 -8.46 -16.93
N SER A 56 -8.58 -7.22 -17.02
CA SER A 56 -9.16 -6.04 -16.35
C SER A 56 -10.60 -5.73 -16.78
N GLN A 57 -10.94 -5.91 -18.06
CA GLN A 57 -12.28 -5.63 -18.58
C GLN A 57 -13.33 -6.57 -17.99
N VAL A 58 -12.94 -7.84 -17.78
CA VAL A 58 -13.81 -8.88 -17.22
C VAL A 58 -14.11 -8.59 -15.74
N TYR A 59 -13.10 -8.22 -14.96
CA TYR A 59 -13.29 -7.81 -13.57
C TYR A 59 -14.17 -6.56 -13.46
N CYS A 60 -14.03 -5.61 -14.38
CA CYS A 60 -14.86 -4.42 -14.40
C CYS A 60 -16.33 -4.69 -14.70
N GLU A 61 -16.65 -5.48 -15.72
CA GLU A 61 -18.04 -5.84 -16.03
C GLU A 61 -18.71 -6.54 -14.84
N PHE A 62 -17.96 -7.43 -14.18
CA PHE A 62 -18.45 -8.13 -13.00
C PHE A 62 -18.63 -7.22 -11.78
N CYS A 63 -17.65 -6.36 -11.51
CA CYS A 63 -17.75 -5.35 -10.47
C CYS A 63 -18.96 -4.44 -10.69
N GLN A 64 -19.18 -3.96 -11.91
CA GLN A 64 -20.31 -3.10 -12.24
C GLN A 64 -21.66 -3.81 -12.05
N LEU A 65 -21.71 -5.12 -12.24
CA LEU A 65 -22.88 -5.94 -11.94
C LEU A 65 -23.11 -6.10 -10.43
N LEU A 66 -22.04 -6.29 -9.64
CA LEU A 66 -22.14 -6.59 -8.21
C LEU A 66 -22.29 -5.37 -7.32
N VAL A 67 -21.67 -4.23 -7.64
CA VAL A 67 -21.73 -3.02 -6.79
C VAL A 67 -23.17 -2.59 -6.48
N PRO A 68 -24.12 -2.55 -7.45
CA PRO A 68 -25.52 -2.23 -7.14
C PRO A 68 -26.15 -3.22 -6.16
N VAL A 69 -25.86 -4.52 -6.30
CA VAL A 69 -26.36 -5.56 -5.38
C VAL A 69 -25.77 -5.37 -3.99
N ALA A 70 -24.47 -5.13 -3.89
CA ALA A 70 -23.79 -4.86 -2.63
C ALA A 70 -24.39 -3.64 -1.93
N ARG A 71 -24.65 -2.54 -2.65
CA ARG A 71 -25.31 -1.34 -2.09
C ARG A 71 -26.67 -1.65 -1.49
N VAL A 72 -27.53 -2.39 -2.19
CA VAL A 72 -28.84 -2.81 -1.67
C VAL A 72 -28.71 -3.68 -0.43
N LEU A 73 -27.74 -4.60 -0.39
CA LEU A 73 -27.49 -5.44 0.78
C LEU A 73 -26.99 -4.63 1.97
N ILE A 74 -26.12 -3.64 1.74
CA ILE A 74 -25.63 -2.72 2.78
C ILE A 74 -26.78 -1.89 3.35
N GLU A 75 -27.61 -1.29 2.49
CA GLU A 75 -28.77 -0.49 2.90
C GLU A 75 -29.79 -1.29 3.73
N ARG A 76 -29.88 -2.61 3.50
CA ARG A 76 -30.75 -3.53 4.24
C ARG A 76 -30.09 -4.17 5.47
N ASN A 77 -28.87 -3.78 5.81
CA ASN A 77 -28.08 -4.38 6.90
C ASN A 77 -27.88 -5.90 6.73
N GLN A 78 -27.70 -6.35 5.48
CA GLN A 78 -27.50 -7.74 5.07
C GLN A 78 -26.10 -7.97 4.47
N SER A 79 -25.11 -7.20 4.93
CA SER A 79 -23.73 -7.23 4.42
C SER A 79 -23.03 -8.59 4.61
N GLN A 80 -23.47 -9.43 5.55
CA GLN A 80 -22.97 -10.79 5.75
C GLN A 80 -23.08 -11.67 4.49
N HIS A 81 -24.03 -11.39 3.59
CA HIS A 81 -24.16 -12.13 2.33
C HIS A 81 -23.08 -11.75 1.31
N ILE A 82 -22.47 -10.57 1.42
CA ILE A 82 -21.42 -10.09 0.49
C ILE A 82 -20.17 -10.97 0.62
N GLU A 83 -19.77 -11.29 1.85
CA GLU A 83 -18.64 -12.19 2.14
C GLU A 83 -18.83 -13.57 1.50
N ASN A 84 -19.98 -14.21 1.77
CA ASN A 84 -20.27 -15.54 1.24
C ASN A 84 -20.28 -15.58 -0.30
N VAL A 85 -20.83 -14.53 -0.93
CA VAL A 85 -20.84 -14.40 -2.39
C VAL A 85 -19.41 -14.22 -2.92
N ALA A 86 -18.59 -13.37 -2.28
CA ALA A 86 -17.21 -13.13 -2.69
C ALA A 86 -16.34 -14.40 -2.57
N ILE A 87 -16.42 -15.13 -1.45
CA ILE A 87 -15.69 -16.38 -1.25
C ILE A 87 -16.14 -17.44 -2.25
N THR A 88 -17.46 -17.63 -2.41
CA THR A 88 -18.02 -18.60 -3.36
C THR A 88 -17.57 -18.29 -4.78
N PHE A 89 -17.65 -17.02 -5.20
CA PHE A 89 -17.21 -16.59 -6.52
C PHE A 89 -15.71 -16.86 -6.72
N CYS A 90 -14.87 -16.46 -5.77
CA CYS A 90 -13.42 -16.67 -5.86
C CYS A 90 -13.07 -18.15 -6.06
N LYS A 91 -13.74 -19.04 -5.30
CA LYS A 91 -13.55 -20.50 -5.37
C LYS A 91 -14.08 -21.13 -6.65
N GLU A 92 -15.34 -20.86 -7.02
CA GLU A 92 -16.00 -21.46 -8.19
C GLU A 92 -15.29 -21.08 -9.49
N PHE A 93 -14.77 -19.86 -9.56
CA PHE A 93 -14.03 -19.38 -10.72
C PHE A 93 -12.53 -19.63 -10.63
N LYS A 94 -12.04 -20.27 -9.56
CA LYS A 94 -10.63 -20.61 -9.32
C LYS A 94 -9.70 -19.43 -9.60
N LEU A 95 -10.07 -18.25 -9.09
CA LEU A 95 -9.33 -17.01 -9.35
C LEU A 95 -7.93 -17.07 -8.72
N ILE A 96 -7.83 -17.70 -7.56
CA ILE A 96 -6.61 -17.89 -6.79
C ILE A 96 -6.78 -19.12 -5.88
N ASP A 97 -5.72 -19.51 -5.18
CA ASP A 97 -5.76 -20.55 -4.16
C ASP A 97 -6.90 -20.34 -3.16
N GLU A 98 -7.59 -21.43 -2.77
CA GLU A 98 -8.78 -21.35 -1.93
C GLU A 98 -8.51 -20.69 -0.56
N SER A 99 -7.36 -20.99 0.05
CA SER A 99 -7.01 -20.38 1.34
C SER A 99 -6.77 -18.88 1.22
N VAL A 100 -6.21 -18.44 0.07
CA VAL A 100 -5.97 -17.04 -0.24
C VAL A 100 -7.30 -16.33 -0.54
N CYS A 101 -8.22 -16.97 -1.26
CA CYS A 101 -9.58 -16.44 -1.46
C CYS A 101 -10.27 -16.12 -0.13
N ILE A 102 -10.25 -17.07 0.81
CA ILE A 102 -10.91 -16.93 2.11
C ILE A 102 -10.21 -15.84 2.93
N GLY A 103 -8.88 -15.92 3.04
CA GLY A 103 -8.08 -14.95 3.80
C GLY A 103 -8.24 -13.52 3.28
N ALA A 104 -8.09 -13.31 1.97
CA ALA A 104 -8.22 -11.99 1.36
C ALA A 104 -9.63 -11.41 1.54
N VAL A 105 -10.70 -12.21 1.42
CA VAL A 105 -12.05 -11.71 1.68
C VAL A 105 -12.20 -11.34 3.16
N HIS A 106 -11.72 -12.16 4.09
CA HIS A 106 -11.79 -11.86 5.52
C HIS A 106 -11.04 -10.57 5.89
N GLU A 107 -9.84 -10.36 5.35
CA GLU A 107 -9.03 -9.16 5.60
C GLU A 107 -9.71 -7.89 5.04
N TYR A 108 -10.21 -7.93 3.81
CA TYR A 108 -10.63 -6.71 3.10
C TYR A 108 -12.14 -6.42 3.16
N LYS A 109 -13.00 -7.38 3.56
CA LYS A 109 -14.46 -7.23 3.44
C LYS A 109 -14.99 -5.96 4.11
N ASP A 110 -14.53 -5.64 5.31
CA ASP A 110 -15.09 -4.53 6.10
C ASP A 110 -14.77 -3.18 5.45
N ALA A 111 -13.54 -3.02 4.95
CA ALA A 111 -13.15 -1.83 4.20
C ALA A 111 -13.91 -1.71 2.88
N VAL A 112 -14.01 -2.80 2.11
CA VAL A 112 -14.74 -2.80 0.83
C VAL A 112 -16.22 -2.49 1.02
N ILE A 113 -16.87 -3.07 2.03
CA ILE A 113 -18.27 -2.80 2.38
C ILE A 113 -18.47 -1.31 2.68
N GLN A 114 -17.60 -0.72 3.49
CA GLN A 114 -17.68 0.69 3.83
C GLN A 114 -17.42 1.60 2.64
N VAL A 115 -16.40 1.31 1.83
CA VAL A 115 -16.10 2.06 0.61
C VAL A 115 -17.30 2.04 -0.35
N VAL A 116 -17.91 0.87 -0.58
CA VAL A 116 -19.09 0.74 -1.45
C VAL A 116 -20.29 1.51 -0.89
N GLY A 117 -20.47 1.53 0.43
CA GLY A 117 -21.58 2.20 1.11
C GLY A 117 -21.44 3.71 1.23
N LEU A 118 -20.21 4.22 1.46
CA LEU A 118 -19.94 5.64 1.70
C LEU A 118 -19.53 6.40 0.44
N SER A 119 -18.96 5.71 -0.56
CA SER A 119 -18.52 6.36 -1.78
C SER A 119 -19.70 6.90 -2.60
N LYS A 120 -19.59 8.17 -2.98
CA LYS A 120 -20.54 8.86 -3.87
C LYS A 120 -20.31 8.55 -5.36
N LEU A 121 -19.30 7.74 -5.68
CA LEU A 121 -18.99 7.34 -7.05
C LEU A 121 -20.10 6.46 -7.63
N THR A 122 -20.30 6.52 -8.94
CA THR A 122 -21.14 5.53 -9.64
C THR A 122 -20.46 4.16 -9.62
N SER A 123 -21.22 3.07 -9.81
CA SER A 123 -20.65 1.72 -9.93
C SER A 123 -19.56 1.66 -11.01
N LYS A 124 -19.78 2.33 -12.14
CA LYS A 124 -18.81 2.43 -13.23
C LYS A 124 -17.49 3.06 -12.77
N GLN A 125 -17.56 4.21 -12.08
CA GLN A 125 -16.39 4.92 -11.58
C GLN A 125 -15.64 4.13 -10.51
N LEU A 126 -16.34 3.55 -9.53
CA LEU A 126 -15.73 2.74 -8.47
C LEU A 126 -14.99 1.55 -9.07
N CYS A 127 -15.62 0.82 -10.00
CA CYS A 127 -14.99 -0.31 -10.67
C CYS A 127 -13.82 0.10 -11.59
N ALA A 128 -13.92 1.26 -12.25
CA ALA A 128 -12.83 1.80 -13.04
C ALA A 128 -11.59 2.11 -12.17
N LEU A 129 -11.78 2.63 -10.96
CA LEU A 129 -10.69 2.85 -10.01
C LEU A 129 -10.10 1.55 -9.47
N ALA A 130 -10.96 0.59 -9.10
CA ALA A 130 -10.52 -0.68 -8.53
C ALA A 130 -9.76 -1.58 -9.52
N PHE A 131 -10.11 -1.54 -10.82
CA PHE A 131 -9.59 -2.49 -11.82
C PHE A 131 -8.96 -1.84 -13.06
N GLY A 132 -8.85 -0.51 -13.09
CA GLY A 132 -8.16 0.22 -14.15
C GLY A 132 -8.75 0.08 -15.55
N CYS A 133 -10.06 -0.14 -15.67
CA CYS A 133 -10.70 -0.35 -16.99
C CYS A 133 -11.10 0.93 -17.74
N GLU A 134 -11.08 2.09 -17.08
CA GLU A 134 -11.34 3.39 -17.74
C GLU A 134 -10.31 4.43 -17.30
N GLN A 135 -10.15 5.48 -18.10
CA GLN A 135 -9.25 6.58 -17.77
C GLN A 135 -9.79 7.39 -16.58
N GLN A 136 -8.92 7.64 -15.60
CA GLN A 136 -9.27 8.38 -14.38
C GLN A 136 -9.65 9.84 -14.67
N SER A 137 -9.07 10.46 -15.71
CA SER A 137 -9.42 11.79 -16.22
C SER A 137 -10.91 11.99 -16.53
N GLN A 138 -11.68 10.90 -16.71
CA GLN A 138 -13.12 10.94 -16.95
C GLN A 138 -13.97 10.95 -15.66
N ILE A 139 -13.35 10.98 -14.47
CA ILE A 139 -14.00 10.94 -13.17
C ILE A 139 -13.94 12.33 -12.53
N PRO A 140 -15.00 13.16 -12.59
CA PRO A 140 -14.97 14.53 -12.09
C PRO A 140 -14.64 14.64 -10.60
N ALA A 141 -14.99 13.61 -9.81
CA ALA A 141 -14.68 13.56 -8.37
C ALA A 141 -13.17 13.52 -8.07
N LEU A 142 -12.34 13.16 -9.06
CA LEU A 142 -10.90 13.21 -8.93
C LEU A 142 -10.34 14.60 -9.28
N ASN A 143 -11.10 15.51 -9.89
CA ASN A 143 -10.56 16.78 -10.36
C ASN A 143 -10.40 17.78 -9.20
N TRP A 144 -9.18 17.89 -8.69
CA TRP A 144 -8.79 18.84 -7.65
C TRP A 144 -7.37 19.36 -7.92
N ASN A 145 -7.06 20.54 -7.38
CA ASN A 145 -5.73 21.14 -7.48
C ASN A 145 -5.28 21.68 -6.12
N VAL A 146 -3.97 21.65 -5.87
CA VAL A 146 -3.36 22.38 -4.75
C VAL A 146 -3.26 23.88 -5.05
N THR A 147 -3.14 24.68 -4.01
CA THR A 147 -2.96 26.13 -4.13
C THR A 147 -1.50 26.49 -3.93
N PHE A 148 -0.92 27.17 -4.92
CA PHE A 148 0.43 27.72 -4.84
C PHE A 148 0.41 29.11 -4.19
N PRO A 149 1.46 29.48 -3.43
CA PRO A 149 1.62 30.84 -2.93
C PRO A 149 1.80 31.82 -4.08
N ASN A 150 1.45 33.09 -3.86
CA ASN A 150 1.64 34.17 -4.85
C ASN A 150 3.09 34.67 -4.88
N VAL A 151 4.04 33.74 -4.95
CA VAL A 151 5.48 34.01 -5.11
C VAL A 151 5.88 33.58 -6.52
N PRO A 152 6.36 34.49 -7.37
CA PRO A 152 6.77 34.15 -8.74
C PRO A 152 7.84 33.06 -8.75
N LYS A 153 7.70 32.09 -9.66
CA LYS A 153 8.73 31.07 -9.88
C LYS A 153 10.05 31.76 -10.27
N PRO A 154 11.16 31.53 -9.55
CA PRO A 154 12.45 32.13 -9.90
C PRO A 154 12.94 31.62 -11.27
N PRO A 155 13.83 32.38 -11.95
CA PRO A 155 14.47 31.90 -13.17
C PRO A 155 15.17 30.56 -12.95
N VAL A 156 15.08 29.66 -13.93
CA VAL A 156 15.71 28.33 -13.87
C VAL A 156 17.22 28.49 -13.66
N SER A 157 17.76 27.79 -12.66
CA SER A 157 19.18 27.82 -12.31
C SER A 157 19.70 26.38 -12.20
N PRO A 158 20.35 25.87 -13.26
CA PRO A 158 20.90 24.52 -13.25
C PRO A 158 21.96 24.35 -12.15
N PRO A 159 21.98 23.21 -11.43
CA PRO A 159 23.05 22.90 -10.48
C PRO A 159 24.41 22.98 -11.15
N GLN A 160 25.36 23.70 -10.53
CA GLN A 160 26.73 23.77 -11.01
C GLN A 160 27.52 22.57 -10.52
N PRO A 161 28.38 21.96 -11.36
CA PRO A 161 29.28 20.91 -10.90
C PRO A 161 30.11 21.38 -9.69
N PRO A 162 30.30 20.52 -8.67
CA PRO A 162 31.10 20.88 -7.51
C PRO A 162 32.57 21.10 -7.90
N ALA A 163 33.25 22.00 -7.20
CA ALA A 163 34.69 22.22 -7.39
C ALA A 163 35.49 20.93 -7.10
N PRO A 164 36.65 20.73 -7.74
CA PRO A 164 37.52 19.59 -7.43
C PRO A 164 37.85 19.52 -5.93
N GLY A 165 37.63 18.35 -5.32
CA GLY A 165 37.88 18.13 -3.89
C GLY A 165 36.77 18.63 -2.95
N ALA A 166 35.62 19.07 -3.47
CA ALA A 166 34.48 19.39 -2.62
C ALA A 166 34.07 18.19 -1.75
N PRO A 167 33.62 18.43 -0.50
CA PRO A 167 33.16 17.37 0.38
C PRO A 167 31.96 16.63 -0.24
N LYS A 168 31.87 15.33 0.06
CA LYS A 168 30.80 14.46 -0.44
C LYS A 168 30.06 13.87 0.74
N MET A 169 28.74 13.80 0.62
CA MET A 169 27.90 13.00 1.50
C MET A 169 27.51 11.73 0.76
N ARG A 170 27.70 10.58 1.40
CA ARG A 170 27.36 9.26 0.89
C ARG A 170 26.09 8.79 1.59
N ILE A 171 25.08 8.42 0.82
CA ILE A 171 23.77 8.03 1.32
C ILE A 171 23.54 6.58 0.91
N LEU A 172 23.29 5.71 1.88
CA LEU A 172 22.80 4.36 1.63
C LEU A 172 21.28 4.40 1.46
N HIS A 173 20.72 3.71 0.46
CA HIS A 173 19.27 3.69 0.24
C HIS A 173 18.72 2.26 0.27
N ILE A 174 18.18 1.87 1.42
CA ILE A 174 17.53 0.55 1.61
C ILE A 174 16.02 0.69 1.42
N SER A 175 15.40 -0.25 0.71
CA SER A 175 13.96 -0.31 0.51
C SER A 175 13.49 -1.75 0.33
N ASP A 176 12.19 -2.00 0.58
CA ASP A 176 11.50 -3.24 0.20
C ASP A 176 12.22 -4.47 0.79
N ILE A 177 12.38 -4.46 2.12
CA ILE A 177 13.12 -5.50 2.85
C ILE A 177 12.34 -6.82 2.83
N HIS A 178 11.02 -6.73 3.02
CA HIS A 178 10.07 -7.85 3.08
C HIS A 178 10.62 -9.12 3.72
N ILE A 179 10.79 -9.09 5.04
CA ILE A 179 11.18 -10.30 5.77
C ILE A 179 9.97 -11.21 5.95
N ASP A 180 10.06 -12.43 5.42
CA ASP A 180 9.10 -13.50 5.72
C ASP A 180 9.59 -14.36 6.88
N PHE A 181 9.03 -14.13 8.06
CA PHE A 181 9.34 -14.89 9.27
C PHE A 181 8.93 -16.37 9.20
N ALA A 182 8.13 -16.77 8.20
CA ALA A 182 7.78 -18.16 7.95
C ALA A 182 8.56 -18.78 6.78
N TYR A 183 9.54 -18.08 6.20
CA TYR A 183 10.39 -18.64 5.16
C TYR A 183 11.08 -19.91 5.65
N ARG A 184 11.03 -20.97 4.85
CA ARG A 184 11.59 -22.28 5.19
C ARG A 184 12.39 -22.86 4.02
N PRO A 185 13.71 -23.07 4.19
CA PRO A 185 14.52 -23.77 3.19
C PRO A 185 13.94 -25.14 2.85
N GLN A 186 14.11 -25.56 1.60
CA GLN A 186 13.62 -26.82 1.03
C GLN A 186 12.08 -26.96 0.96
N SER A 187 11.32 -25.95 1.35
CA SER A 187 9.86 -25.95 1.20
C SER A 187 9.43 -25.80 -0.27
N LEU A 188 8.12 -25.88 -0.53
CA LEU A 188 7.57 -25.69 -1.86
C LEU A 188 7.72 -24.21 -2.28
N ALA A 189 8.58 -23.98 -3.27
CA ALA A 189 8.86 -22.64 -3.79
C ALA A 189 8.07 -22.30 -5.07
N GLU A 190 7.45 -23.29 -5.71
CA GLU A 190 6.44 -23.11 -6.76
C GLU A 190 5.09 -23.58 -6.24
N CYS A 191 4.23 -22.64 -5.86
CA CYS A 191 2.93 -22.91 -5.26
C CYS A 191 1.81 -22.12 -5.96
N SER A 192 0.56 -22.43 -5.66
CA SER A 192 -0.63 -21.72 -6.18
C SER A 192 -0.92 -20.38 -5.49
N GLN A 193 -0.16 -20.04 -4.45
CA GLN A 193 -0.34 -18.82 -3.66
C GLN A 193 0.56 -17.69 -4.18
N PRO A 194 0.24 -16.41 -3.90
CA PRO A 194 1.09 -15.29 -4.30
C PRO A 194 2.47 -15.25 -3.65
N LEU A 195 2.62 -15.89 -2.49
CA LEU A 195 3.88 -16.03 -1.75
C LEU A 195 4.10 -17.50 -1.40
N CYS A 196 5.23 -18.04 -1.82
CA CYS A 196 5.67 -19.42 -1.61
C CYS A 196 6.88 -19.46 -0.66
N CYS A 197 7.62 -20.58 -0.64
CA CYS A 197 8.82 -20.78 0.20
C CYS A 197 8.57 -20.85 1.72
N ARG A 198 7.32 -21.12 2.15
CA ARG A 198 6.94 -21.18 3.58
C ARG A 198 6.69 -22.60 4.06
N TYR A 199 5.88 -23.34 3.31
CA TYR A 199 5.37 -24.65 3.69
C TYR A 199 5.32 -25.59 2.49
N GLY A 200 4.92 -26.85 2.73
CA GLY A 200 4.82 -27.87 1.69
C GLY A 200 6.16 -28.52 1.35
N THR A 201 6.09 -29.58 0.55
CA THR A 201 7.26 -30.35 0.07
C THR A 201 7.28 -30.29 -1.44
N PRO A 202 8.43 -29.99 -2.08
CA PRO A 202 8.54 -30.03 -3.53
C PRO A 202 8.23 -31.43 -4.07
N ALA A 203 7.61 -31.49 -5.25
CA ALA A 203 7.35 -32.76 -5.93
C ALA A 203 8.67 -33.47 -6.30
N PRO A 204 8.69 -34.81 -6.44
CA PRO A 204 9.87 -35.54 -6.89
C PRO A 204 10.44 -34.95 -8.19
N GLY A 205 11.74 -34.61 -8.19
CA GLY A 205 12.42 -33.98 -9.32
C GLY A 205 12.41 -32.44 -9.32
N HIS A 206 11.71 -31.79 -8.39
CA HIS A 206 11.74 -30.34 -8.22
C HIS A 206 12.61 -29.94 -7.01
N ILE A 207 13.28 -28.79 -7.12
CA ILE A 207 14.12 -28.24 -6.07
C ILE A 207 13.26 -27.32 -5.18
N GLY A 208 13.34 -27.52 -3.86
CA GLY A 208 12.67 -26.67 -2.89
C GLY A 208 13.29 -25.28 -2.78
N ALA A 209 12.78 -24.48 -1.86
CA ALA A 209 13.27 -23.14 -1.58
C ALA A 209 14.78 -23.15 -1.23
N GLY A 210 15.52 -22.17 -1.75
CA GLY A 210 16.91 -21.92 -1.39
C GLY A 210 17.10 -21.64 0.10
N PHE A 211 18.36 -21.64 0.56
CA PHE A 211 18.66 -21.25 1.94
C PHE A 211 18.68 -19.73 2.10
N TRP A 212 19.22 -18.99 1.13
CA TRP A 212 19.44 -17.55 1.20
C TRP A 212 18.32 -16.71 0.55
N GLY A 213 17.17 -17.30 0.25
CA GLY A 213 16.18 -16.72 -0.66
C GLY A 213 16.06 -17.52 -1.95
N ASP A 214 15.15 -17.10 -2.84
CA ASP A 214 14.80 -17.89 -4.01
C ASP A 214 14.28 -17.02 -5.18
N TYR A 215 14.67 -17.33 -6.42
CA TYR A 215 14.22 -16.64 -7.63
C TYR A 215 12.82 -17.10 -8.07
N ARG A 216 11.87 -17.13 -7.15
CA ARG A 216 10.44 -17.42 -7.39
C ARG A 216 9.62 -16.38 -6.62
N ASN A 217 8.32 -16.61 -6.46
CA ASN A 217 7.45 -15.74 -5.67
C ASN A 217 7.72 -15.95 -4.17
N CYS A 218 8.88 -15.50 -3.70
CA CYS A 218 9.36 -15.70 -2.34
C CYS A 218 10.03 -14.44 -1.82
N ASP A 219 9.74 -14.12 -0.57
CA ASP A 219 10.37 -13.06 0.20
C ASP A 219 11.64 -13.54 0.91
N LEU A 220 12.32 -12.62 1.59
CA LEU A 220 13.60 -12.93 2.24
C LEU A 220 13.43 -13.59 3.61
N PRO A 221 14.23 -14.62 3.94
CA PRO A 221 14.38 -15.04 5.32
C PRO A 221 15.22 -14.04 6.13
N LEU A 222 14.91 -13.96 7.43
CA LEU A 222 15.57 -13.05 8.38
C LEU A 222 17.10 -13.12 8.33
N TRP A 223 17.69 -14.32 8.27
CA TRP A 223 19.14 -14.49 8.27
C TRP A 223 19.82 -13.95 7.00
N THR A 224 19.10 -13.88 5.87
CA THR A 224 19.67 -13.28 4.65
C THR A 224 19.68 -11.76 4.78
N ALA A 225 18.58 -11.17 5.23
CA ALA A 225 18.54 -9.74 5.53
C ALA A 225 19.64 -9.36 6.53
N GLU A 226 19.81 -10.14 7.61
CA GLU A 226 20.88 -9.93 8.59
C GLU A 226 22.29 -9.98 7.98
N GLU A 227 22.61 -10.97 7.15
CA GLU A 227 23.93 -11.06 6.51
C GLU A 227 24.17 -9.94 5.49
N ILE A 228 23.16 -9.48 4.76
CA ILE A 228 23.29 -8.33 3.86
C ILE A 228 23.60 -7.05 4.68
N LEU A 229 22.83 -6.77 5.73
CA LEU A 229 23.04 -5.58 6.56
C LEU A 229 24.41 -5.61 7.25
N LYS A 230 24.85 -6.79 7.69
CA LYS A 230 26.20 -7.00 8.22
C LYS A 230 27.27 -6.69 7.19
N TYR A 231 27.14 -7.22 5.97
CA TYR A 231 28.08 -6.95 4.88
C TYR A 231 28.18 -5.45 4.60
N ILE A 232 27.04 -4.75 4.49
CA ILE A 232 27.02 -3.29 4.28
C ILE A 232 27.75 -2.58 5.42
N ALA A 233 27.50 -2.94 6.67
CA ALA A 233 28.15 -2.32 7.83
C ALA A 233 29.67 -2.51 7.87
N GLU A 234 30.18 -3.63 7.34
CA GLU A 234 31.60 -3.97 7.34
C GLU A 234 32.34 -3.40 6.12
N MET A 235 31.67 -3.28 4.98
CA MET A 235 32.32 -3.05 3.68
C MET A 235 32.01 -1.70 3.03
N GLU A 236 30.91 -1.04 3.41
CA GLU A 236 30.46 0.20 2.77
C GLU A 236 30.68 1.41 3.67
N GLU A 237 31.13 2.51 3.07
CA GLU A 237 31.18 3.81 3.73
C GLU A 237 29.95 4.65 3.35
N PHE A 238 29.25 5.20 4.32
CA PHE A 238 28.13 6.12 4.12
C PHE A 238 27.91 6.97 5.38
N ASP A 239 27.24 8.10 5.25
CA ASP A 239 27.02 9.08 6.32
C ASP A 239 25.65 8.93 6.96
N ILE A 240 24.62 8.76 6.13
CA ILE A 240 23.20 8.66 6.49
C ILE A 240 22.50 7.57 5.67
N ILE A 241 21.27 7.20 6.07
CA ILE A 241 20.50 6.15 5.42
C ILE A 241 19.12 6.68 5.01
N TYR A 242 18.72 6.45 3.76
CA TYR A 242 17.34 6.54 3.30
C TYR A 242 16.71 5.15 3.38
N HIS A 243 15.55 5.08 4.03
CA HIS A 243 14.88 3.83 4.34
C HIS A 243 13.40 3.90 3.93
N THR A 244 13.08 3.45 2.73
CA THR A 244 11.78 3.75 2.10
C THR A 244 10.72 2.67 2.29
N GLY A 245 10.70 1.98 3.43
CA GLY A 245 9.58 1.15 3.87
C GLY A 245 9.49 -0.24 3.22
N ASP A 246 8.32 -0.85 3.36
CA ASP A 246 8.00 -2.23 2.97
C ASP A 246 8.81 -3.29 3.73
N LEU A 247 8.50 -3.34 5.03
CA LEU A 247 9.12 -4.24 5.99
C LEU A 247 8.50 -5.65 6.03
N PRO A 248 7.15 -5.79 6.10
CA PRO A 248 6.50 -7.10 6.22
C PRO A 248 6.38 -7.82 4.87
N SER A 249 6.34 -9.15 4.86
CA SER A 249 6.24 -9.96 3.64
C SER A 249 4.90 -9.85 2.89
N HIS A 250 4.81 -10.44 1.70
CA HIS A 250 3.66 -10.40 0.78
C HIS A 250 2.52 -11.40 1.13
N ASN A 251 2.44 -11.91 2.36
CA ASN A 251 1.38 -12.81 2.81
C ASN A 251 0.10 -12.06 3.23
N VAL A 252 -0.33 -11.09 2.44
CA VAL A 252 -1.36 -10.09 2.78
C VAL A 252 -2.76 -10.65 3.07
N TRP A 253 -3.02 -11.91 2.71
CA TRP A 253 -4.26 -12.62 3.02
C TRP A 253 -4.28 -13.25 4.42
N ASN A 254 -3.17 -13.17 5.16
CA ASN A 254 -3.01 -13.76 6.47
C ASN A 254 -2.00 -12.93 7.28
N GLN A 255 -2.42 -11.73 7.69
CA GLN A 255 -1.63 -10.77 8.44
C GLN A 255 -2.49 -10.09 9.50
N SER A 256 -1.99 -10.00 10.73
CA SER A 256 -2.60 -9.21 11.79
C SER A 256 -1.80 -7.94 12.06
N ARG A 257 -2.42 -6.94 12.70
CA ARG A 257 -1.70 -5.76 13.21
C ARG A 257 -0.52 -6.14 14.12
N ALA A 258 -0.65 -7.23 14.89
CA ALA A 258 0.42 -7.72 15.75
C ALA A 258 1.62 -8.23 14.93
N ASP A 259 1.37 -8.91 13.80
CA ASP A 259 2.42 -9.36 12.90
C ASP A 259 3.16 -8.17 12.26
N GLN A 260 2.42 -7.12 11.85
CA GLN A 260 3.04 -5.90 11.30
C GLN A 260 3.92 -5.19 12.35
N LEU A 261 3.42 -5.04 13.57
CA LEU A 261 4.18 -4.43 14.67
C LEU A 261 5.42 -5.24 15.01
N TYR A 262 5.31 -6.58 15.02
CA TYR A 262 6.44 -7.47 15.24
C TYR A 262 7.50 -7.34 14.14
N ALA A 263 7.08 -7.24 12.87
CA ALA A 263 7.98 -7.03 11.74
C ALA A 263 8.72 -5.68 11.86
N ILE A 264 7.99 -4.60 12.12
CA ILE A 264 8.54 -3.24 12.30
C ILE A 264 9.56 -3.22 13.44
N GLU A 265 9.22 -3.78 14.60
CA GLU A 265 10.11 -3.83 15.76
C GLU A 265 11.37 -4.66 15.47
N THR A 266 11.19 -5.87 14.93
CA THR A 266 12.30 -6.79 14.65
C THR A 266 13.28 -6.20 13.65
N ILE A 267 12.77 -5.64 12.55
CA ILE A 267 13.61 -5.04 11.51
C ILE A 267 14.26 -3.76 12.01
N THR A 268 13.55 -2.90 12.74
CA THR A 268 14.14 -1.71 13.35
C THR A 268 15.30 -2.07 14.29
N ASN A 269 15.12 -3.10 15.12
CA ASN A 269 16.17 -3.59 16.01
C ASN A 269 17.37 -4.15 15.24
N LEU A 270 17.13 -4.84 14.11
CA LEU A 270 18.18 -5.32 13.22
C LEU A 270 18.96 -4.17 12.57
N LEU A 271 18.27 -3.16 12.03
CA LEU A 271 18.87 -1.95 11.46
C LEU A 271 19.72 -1.21 12.50
N LYS A 272 19.20 -1.04 13.72
CA LYS A 272 19.93 -0.39 14.82
C LYS A 272 21.14 -1.19 15.29
N LYS A 273 21.08 -2.53 15.25
CA LYS A 273 22.20 -3.41 15.60
C LYS A 273 23.40 -3.18 14.67
N TYR A 274 23.17 -3.07 13.37
CA TYR A 274 24.25 -2.94 12.37
C TYR A 274 24.65 -1.50 12.10
N PHE A 275 23.75 -0.53 12.30
CA PHE A 275 23.99 0.88 12.04
C PHE A 275 23.70 1.77 13.27
N PRO A 276 24.26 1.48 14.45
CA PRO A 276 23.86 2.12 15.72
C PRO A 276 24.14 3.63 15.79
N ASN A 277 25.06 4.13 14.95
CA ASN A 277 25.50 5.53 14.93
C ASN A 277 25.03 6.28 13.68
N LYS A 278 24.09 5.71 12.91
CA LYS A 278 23.57 6.29 11.68
C LYS A 278 22.17 6.82 11.91
N VAL A 279 21.87 7.95 11.28
CA VAL A 279 20.51 8.51 11.25
C VAL A 279 19.78 7.92 10.04
N PHE A 280 18.60 7.39 10.30
CA PHE A 280 17.71 6.91 9.26
C PHE A 280 16.65 7.96 8.96
N TYR A 281 16.53 8.30 7.69
CA TYR A 281 15.39 9.05 7.17
C TYR A 281 14.45 8.07 6.50
N SER A 282 13.32 7.81 7.16
CA SER A 282 12.39 6.75 6.77
C SER A 282 11.17 7.30 6.02
N ALA A 283 10.64 6.50 5.11
CA ALA A 283 9.30 6.68 4.54
C ALA A 283 8.47 5.43 4.79
N VAL A 284 7.16 5.59 4.93
CA VAL A 284 6.24 4.47 5.11
C VAL A 284 5.92 3.81 3.78
N GLY A 285 5.98 2.48 3.73
CA GLY A 285 5.60 1.66 2.59
C GLY A 285 4.12 1.31 2.60
N ASN A 286 3.69 0.41 1.72
CA ASN A 286 2.29 0.00 1.60
C ASN A 286 1.98 -1.31 2.29
N HIS A 287 3.02 -2.09 2.63
CA HIS A 287 2.92 -3.33 3.39
C HIS A 287 2.91 -3.12 4.92
N GLU A 288 3.12 -1.92 5.46
CA GLU A 288 3.09 -1.71 6.92
C GLU A 288 1.70 -1.84 7.56
N THR A 289 0.62 -1.66 6.81
CA THR A 289 -0.75 -1.84 7.32
C THR A 289 -1.23 -3.28 7.20
N ALA A 290 -2.11 -3.68 8.12
CA ALA A 290 -2.95 -4.88 7.98
C ALA A 290 -4.42 -4.43 8.12
N PRO A 291 -5.23 -4.51 7.05
CA PRO A 291 -4.90 -5.03 5.72
C PRO A 291 -3.90 -4.16 4.94
N CYS A 292 -3.11 -4.78 4.05
CA CYS A 292 -2.12 -4.09 3.21
C CYS A 292 -2.80 -3.02 2.33
N ASN A 293 -2.09 -1.91 2.07
CA ASN A 293 -2.51 -0.73 1.29
C ASN A 293 -3.58 0.18 1.94
N LEU A 294 -4.24 -0.27 3.00
CA LEU A 294 -5.38 0.45 3.58
C LEU A 294 -4.93 1.50 4.60
N TYR A 295 -4.69 2.72 4.11
CA TYR A 295 -4.37 3.89 4.93
C TYR A 295 -5.58 4.80 5.03
N PRO A 296 -6.33 4.76 6.15
CA PRO A 296 -7.55 5.54 6.30
C PRO A 296 -7.24 7.04 6.41
N THR A 297 -8.21 7.83 6.01
CA THR A 297 -8.26 9.29 6.21
C THR A 297 -9.10 9.60 7.45
N PRO A 298 -9.04 10.83 8.01
CA PRO A 298 -9.83 11.19 9.19
C PRO A 298 -11.36 11.06 9.03
N LEU A 299 -11.86 10.89 7.80
CA LEU A 299 -13.27 10.63 7.52
C LEU A 299 -13.69 9.18 7.85
N ILE A 300 -12.72 8.28 8.09
CA ILE A 300 -12.95 6.87 8.35
C ILE A 300 -12.74 6.61 9.84
N GLU A 301 -13.84 6.54 10.59
CA GLU A 301 -13.80 6.35 12.05
C GLU A 301 -13.61 4.88 12.46
N THR A 302 -13.96 3.94 11.56
CA THR A 302 -13.99 2.50 11.82
C THR A 302 -12.61 1.84 11.78
N ASP A 303 -11.65 2.47 11.11
CA ASP A 303 -10.29 1.98 10.98
C ASP A 303 -9.31 3.03 11.53
N ASN A 304 -8.95 2.86 12.81
CA ASN A 304 -8.01 3.76 13.46
C ASN A 304 -6.57 3.33 13.16
N ILE A 305 -5.82 4.17 12.42
CA ILE A 305 -4.43 3.94 12.02
C ILE A 305 -3.39 4.27 13.13
N THR A 306 -3.83 4.78 14.28
CA THR A 306 -2.94 5.23 15.37
C THR A 306 -1.96 4.14 15.82
N TRP A 307 -2.39 2.87 15.84
CA TRP A 307 -1.51 1.75 16.22
C TRP A 307 -0.23 1.70 15.37
N LEU A 308 -0.33 1.99 14.07
CA LEU A 308 0.80 1.99 13.16
C LEU A 308 1.59 3.29 13.30
N TYR A 309 0.94 4.44 13.25
CA TYR A 309 1.64 5.73 13.26
C TYR A 309 2.38 5.99 14.58
N THR A 310 1.86 5.52 15.71
CA THR A 310 2.59 5.53 16.98
C THR A 310 3.84 4.65 16.91
N SER A 311 3.71 3.42 16.39
CA SER A 311 4.85 2.53 16.20
C SER A 311 5.90 3.14 15.27
N LEU A 312 5.51 3.69 14.13
CA LEU A 312 6.44 4.35 13.19
C LEU A 312 7.15 5.53 13.84
N ALA A 313 6.43 6.37 14.59
CA ALA A 313 7.05 7.49 15.30
C ALA A 313 8.10 7.01 16.31
N ASP A 314 7.77 6.03 17.15
CA ASP A 314 8.69 5.49 18.16
C ASP A 314 9.94 4.88 17.52
N HIS A 315 9.76 4.04 16.49
CA HIS A 315 10.86 3.35 15.83
C HIS A 315 11.72 4.29 14.98
N TRP A 316 11.14 5.25 14.26
CA TRP A 316 11.92 6.20 13.47
C TRP A 316 12.72 7.18 14.37
N ILE A 317 12.17 7.59 15.52
CA ILE A 317 12.90 8.37 16.53
C ILE A 317 14.01 7.52 17.16
N GLN A 318 13.75 6.24 17.45
CA GLN A 318 14.77 5.29 17.92
C GLN A 318 15.94 5.12 16.92
N LEU A 319 15.68 5.30 15.62
CA LEU A 319 16.65 5.29 14.52
C LEU A 319 17.30 6.67 14.25
N GLY A 320 17.04 7.66 15.10
CA GLY A 320 17.76 8.93 15.11
C GLY A 320 16.99 10.12 14.52
N LEU A 321 15.72 9.98 14.14
CA LEU A 321 14.93 11.16 13.80
C LEU A 321 14.73 12.08 15.02
N PRO A 322 14.75 13.41 14.84
CA PRO A 322 14.45 14.34 15.91
C PRO A 322 13.00 14.19 16.41
N GLU A 323 12.82 14.32 17.72
CA GLU A 323 11.51 14.21 18.40
C GLU A 323 10.47 15.20 17.84
N GLU A 324 10.90 16.37 17.34
CA GLU A 324 10.01 17.35 16.71
C GLU A 324 9.25 16.82 15.47
N THR A 325 9.72 15.75 14.85
CA THR A 325 9.06 15.09 13.72
C THR A 325 7.84 14.26 14.15
N ARG A 326 7.74 13.90 15.44
CA ARG A 326 6.69 13.01 15.97
C ARG A 326 5.28 13.47 15.61
N ALA A 327 4.99 14.76 15.77
CA ALA A 327 3.63 15.26 15.57
C ALA A 327 3.13 15.09 14.13
N SER A 328 3.99 15.31 13.13
CA SER A 328 3.63 15.07 11.72
C SER A 328 3.58 13.58 11.38
N ILE A 329 4.46 12.77 11.98
CA ILE A 329 4.42 11.31 11.82
C ILE A 329 3.10 10.74 12.38
N LEU A 330 2.68 11.17 13.57
CA LEU A 330 1.41 10.77 14.17
C LEU A 330 0.19 11.26 13.37
N ARG A 331 0.31 12.38 12.66
CA ARG A 331 -0.76 12.91 11.81
C ARG A 331 -0.97 12.06 10.55
N GLY A 332 0.11 11.62 9.90
CA GLY A 332 -0.01 11.02 8.57
C GLY A 332 1.19 10.24 8.05
N ALA A 333 2.15 9.89 8.92
CA ALA A 333 3.41 9.23 8.56
C ALA A 333 4.23 9.95 7.48
N PHE A 334 4.14 11.28 7.43
CA PHE A 334 5.01 12.16 6.65
C PHE A 334 5.65 13.19 7.58
N TYR A 335 6.84 13.69 7.23
CA TYR A 335 7.56 14.67 8.06
C TYR A 335 8.63 15.41 7.26
N THR A 336 9.20 16.46 7.87
CA THR A 336 10.38 17.13 7.36
C THR A 336 11.39 17.37 8.47
N THR A 337 12.67 17.40 8.12
CA THR A 337 13.77 17.74 9.03
C THR A 337 14.98 18.22 8.23
N LEU A 338 15.95 18.86 8.88
CA LEU A 338 17.22 19.21 8.25
C LEU A 338 18.17 18.02 8.32
N ILE A 339 18.79 17.68 7.19
CA ILE A 339 19.94 16.76 7.18
C ILE A 339 21.17 17.50 7.68
N HIS A 340 21.39 18.70 7.15
CA HIS A 340 22.37 19.67 7.61
C HIS A 340 21.93 21.07 7.20
N SER A 341 22.66 22.10 7.63
CA SER A 341 22.37 23.48 7.22
C SER A 341 22.33 23.59 5.69
N GLY A 342 21.22 24.09 5.15
CA GLY A 342 21.00 24.25 3.71
C GLY A 342 20.48 23.00 2.98
N LEU A 343 20.31 21.85 3.63
CA LEU A 343 19.68 20.66 3.04
C LEU A 343 18.58 20.11 3.94
N ARG A 344 17.34 20.20 3.45
CA ARG A 344 16.13 19.67 4.07
C ARG A 344 15.73 18.34 3.44
N LEU A 345 15.25 17.43 4.27
CA LEU A 345 14.55 16.23 3.84
C LEU A 345 13.04 16.42 4.02
N ILE A 346 12.27 15.96 3.04
CA ILE A 346 10.83 15.79 3.14
C ILE A 346 10.51 14.31 2.87
N SER A 347 9.92 13.63 3.86
CA SER A 347 9.41 12.26 3.73
C SER A 347 7.90 12.30 3.51
N LEU A 348 7.42 11.66 2.45
CA LEU A 348 6.01 11.61 2.07
C LEU A 348 5.41 10.22 2.28
N ASN A 349 4.14 10.20 2.70
CA ASN A 349 3.32 9.00 2.73
C ASN A 349 2.53 8.88 1.41
N MET A 350 3.08 8.12 0.47
CA MET A 350 2.49 7.97 -0.87
C MET A 350 1.33 6.96 -0.90
N ASN A 351 0.99 6.31 0.22
CA ASN A 351 -0.24 5.51 0.29
C ASN A 351 -1.51 6.36 0.14
N TYR A 352 -1.41 7.67 0.42
CA TYR A 352 -2.46 8.64 0.16
C TYR A 352 -2.59 9.07 -1.31
N CYS A 353 -1.79 8.49 -2.20
CA CYS A 353 -1.97 8.62 -3.64
C CYS A 353 -2.31 7.29 -4.33
N SER A 354 -2.04 6.14 -3.69
CA SER A 354 -2.11 4.83 -4.35
C SER A 354 -3.53 4.45 -4.75
N THR A 355 -3.67 3.86 -5.95
CA THR A 355 -4.93 3.28 -6.42
C THR A 355 -5.36 2.05 -5.60
N GLU A 356 -4.43 1.44 -4.88
CA GLU A 356 -4.67 0.26 -4.03
C GLU A 356 -5.21 0.64 -2.64
N ASN A 357 -5.12 1.92 -2.26
CA ASN A 357 -5.74 2.42 -1.05
C ASN A 357 -7.22 2.72 -1.30
N TYR A 358 -8.08 1.71 -1.12
CA TYR A 358 -9.50 1.80 -1.41
C TYR A 358 -10.24 2.88 -0.60
N TRP A 359 -9.70 3.31 0.54
CA TRP A 359 -10.24 4.43 1.30
C TRP A 359 -10.33 5.72 0.49
N LEU A 360 -9.44 5.91 -0.50
CA LEU A 360 -9.44 7.09 -1.37
C LEU A 360 -10.64 7.12 -2.33
N PHE A 361 -11.37 6.01 -2.49
CA PHE A 361 -12.58 5.98 -3.33
C PHE A 361 -13.76 6.66 -2.64
N ILE A 362 -13.67 6.96 -1.35
CA ILE A 362 -14.62 7.80 -0.61
C ILE A 362 -14.31 9.27 -0.88
N ASN A 363 -13.05 9.67 -0.67
CA ASN A 363 -12.53 11.00 -1.00
C ASN A 363 -11.02 10.93 -1.22
N SER A 364 -10.58 11.31 -2.42
CA SER A 364 -9.17 11.33 -2.82
C SER A 364 -8.59 12.75 -2.90
N THR A 365 -9.33 13.77 -2.46
CA THR A 365 -8.88 15.16 -2.52
C THR A 365 -7.82 15.41 -1.47
N ASP A 366 -6.57 15.62 -1.91
CA ASP A 366 -5.37 15.85 -1.09
C ASP A 366 -5.46 15.28 0.34
N PRO A 367 -5.42 13.94 0.52
CA PRO A 367 -5.65 13.36 1.83
C PRO A 367 -4.66 13.89 2.86
N LEU A 368 -5.20 14.32 4.01
CA LEU A 368 -4.47 15.00 5.09
C LEU A 368 -3.82 16.34 4.71
N ASP A 369 -4.20 16.94 3.58
CA ASP A 369 -3.60 18.13 2.99
C ASP A 369 -2.09 17.95 2.73
N GLN A 370 -1.66 16.73 2.40
CA GLN A 370 -0.24 16.39 2.30
C GLN A 370 0.47 17.15 1.17
N LEU A 371 -0.13 17.28 -0.01
CA LEU A 371 0.46 18.04 -1.11
C LEU A 371 0.44 19.55 -0.83
N GLN A 372 -0.62 20.06 -0.19
CA GLN A 372 -0.62 21.45 0.28
C GLN A 372 0.46 21.69 1.33
N TRP A 373 0.67 20.76 2.25
CA TRP A 373 1.76 20.77 3.22
C TRP A 373 3.13 20.74 2.52
N LEU A 374 3.30 19.91 1.48
CA LEU A 374 4.52 19.86 0.67
C LEU A 374 4.80 21.20 -0.01
N VAL A 375 3.80 21.83 -0.64
CA VAL A 375 3.93 23.17 -1.25
C VAL A 375 4.45 24.19 -0.23
N ASN A 376 3.88 24.18 0.98
CA ASN A 376 4.28 25.12 2.03
C ASN A 376 5.74 24.92 2.46
N TRP A 377 6.20 23.68 2.60
CA TRP A 377 7.59 23.39 2.97
C TRP A 377 8.60 23.62 1.85
N LEU A 378 8.21 23.38 0.59
CA LEU A 378 9.05 23.72 -0.55
C LEU A 378 9.18 25.23 -0.73
N GLN A 379 8.10 25.99 -0.49
CA GLN A 379 8.19 27.45 -0.44
C GLN A 379 9.08 27.92 0.69
N TYR A 380 8.90 27.36 1.90
CA TYR A 380 9.77 27.68 3.04
C TYR A 380 11.25 27.43 2.70
N ALA A 381 11.57 26.30 2.07
CA ALA A 381 12.92 25.98 1.65
C ALA A 381 13.45 26.97 0.59
N GLU A 382 12.64 27.33 -0.41
CA GLU A 382 12.97 28.35 -1.42
C GLU A 382 13.30 29.71 -0.75
N ASP A 383 12.45 30.15 0.18
CA ASP A 383 12.62 31.44 0.88
C ASP A 383 13.88 31.45 1.78
N ASN A 384 14.29 30.29 2.29
CA ASN A 384 15.46 30.12 3.17
C ASN A 384 16.73 29.64 2.43
N ASN A 385 16.70 29.59 1.09
CA ASN A 385 17.80 29.08 0.26
C ASN A 385 18.26 27.65 0.64
N GLU A 386 17.33 26.81 1.07
CA GLU A 386 17.57 25.39 1.34
C GLU A 386 17.33 24.57 0.06
N LYS A 387 18.12 23.51 -0.10
CA LYS A 387 17.83 22.44 -1.06
C LYS A 387 16.99 21.35 -0.38
N VAL A 388 16.23 20.62 -1.19
CA VAL A 388 15.31 19.60 -0.68
C VAL A 388 15.58 18.25 -1.33
N HIS A 389 15.74 17.22 -0.49
CA HIS A 389 15.57 15.83 -0.91
C HIS A 389 14.16 15.35 -0.53
N ILE A 390 13.47 14.72 -1.48
CA ILE A 390 12.18 14.07 -1.24
C ILE A 390 12.43 12.57 -1.15
N ILE A 391 11.95 11.94 -0.08
CA ILE A 391 11.91 10.48 0.02
C ILE A 391 10.47 10.01 0.15
N ALA A 392 10.16 8.87 -0.43
CA ALA A 392 8.85 8.25 -0.34
C ALA A 392 8.94 6.78 -0.73
N HIS A 393 7.89 6.00 -0.51
CA HIS A 393 7.87 4.60 -0.97
C HIS A 393 7.46 4.50 -2.44
N HIS A 394 6.17 4.66 -2.74
CA HIS A 394 5.66 4.61 -4.12
C HIS A 394 6.22 5.74 -4.99
N PRO A 395 6.73 5.46 -6.20
CA PRO A 395 7.03 6.49 -7.16
C PRO A 395 5.74 7.18 -7.66
N PRO A 396 5.79 8.48 -8.04
CA PRO A 396 4.59 9.24 -8.39
C PRO A 396 3.76 8.68 -9.56
N ARG A 397 4.38 7.88 -10.45
CA ARG A 397 3.68 7.22 -11.57
C ARG A 397 2.61 6.21 -11.13
N SER A 398 2.71 5.69 -9.90
CA SER A 398 1.78 4.70 -9.33
C SER A 398 0.58 5.34 -8.64
N CYS A 399 0.53 6.68 -8.59
CA CYS A 399 -0.53 7.44 -7.94
C CYS A 399 -1.79 7.58 -8.81
N LEU A 400 -2.91 7.88 -8.16
CA LEU A 400 -4.10 8.46 -8.78
C LEU A 400 -3.71 9.67 -9.64
N GLU A 401 -4.32 9.77 -10.81
CA GLU A 401 -3.94 10.71 -11.87
C GLU A 401 -3.86 12.16 -11.36
N SER A 402 -4.86 12.61 -10.59
CA SER A 402 -4.90 13.97 -10.06
C SER A 402 -3.81 14.25 -9.02
N PHE A 403 -3.50 13.26 -8.17
CA PHE A 403 -2.39 13.41 -7.23
C PHE A 403 -1.07 13.50 -8.00
N SER A 404 -0.85 12.61 -8.97
CA SER A 404 0.35 12.60 -9.81
C SER A 404 0.52 13.93 -10.56
N TRP A 405 -0.55 14.50 -11.11
CA TRP A 405 -0.50 15.80 -11.81
C TRP A 405 -0.19 16.96 -10.88
N ASN A 406 -0.79 16.99 -9.68
CA ASN A 406 -0.48 18.02 -8.70
C ASN A 406 0.98 17.89 -8.25
N PHE A 407 1.45 16.69 -7.94
CA PHE A 407 2.86 16.44 -7.61
C PHE A 407 3.80 16.87 -8.74
N TYR A 408 3.47 16.55 -10.00
CA TYR A 408 4.24 16.96 -11.17
C TYR A 408 4.37 18.49 -11.30
N ARG A 409 3.27 19.22 -11.05
CA ARG A 409 3.25 20.70 -11.01
C ARG A 409 4.07 21.27 -9.86
N ILE A 410 4.02 20.64 -8.70
CA ILE A 410 4.83 21.02 -7.53
C ILE A 410 6.32 20.88 -7.87
N VAL A 411 6.74 19.73 -8.42
CA VAL A 411 8.12 19.51 -8.86
C VAL A 411 8.53 20.56 -9.89
N ASN A 412 7.66 20.87 -10.85
CA ASN A 412 7.90 21.92 -11.84
C ASN A 412 8.05 23.32 -11.22
N ARG A 413 7.21 23.70 -10.25
CA ARG A 413 7.28 25.01 -9.59
C ARG A 413 8.57 25.16 -8.79
N TYR A 414 9.03 24.09 -8.15
CA TYR A 414 10.16 24.10 -7.22
C TYR A 414 11.41 23.41 -7.78
N GLU A 415 11.58 23.40 -9.11
CA GLU A 415 12.69 22.70 -9.79
C GLU A 415 14.09 23.19 -9.36
N ASN A 416 14.21 24.44 -8.91
CA ASN A 416 15.48 24.96 -8.38
C ASN A 416 15.72 24.57 -6.92
N THR A 417 14.67 24.18 -6.18
CA THR A 417 14.72 23.89 -4.73
C THR A 417 14.91 22.40 -4.49
N ILE A 418 14.23 21.55 -5.26
CA ILE A 418 14.35 20.09 -5.18
C ILE A 418 15.68 19.67 -5.82
N ALA A 419 16.56 19.05 -5.02
CA ALA A 419 17.87 18.57 -5.46
C ALA A 419 17.90 17.06 -5.75
N GLY A 420 16.94 16.28 -5.24
CA GLY A 420 16.83 14.85 -5.50
C GLY A 420 15.53 14.25 -4.99
N GLN A 421 15.08 13.17 -5.61
CA GLN A 421 13.91 12.40 -5.18
C GLN A 421 14.25 10.91 -5.18
N PHE A 422 13.84 10.18 -4.15
CA PHE A 422 14.26 8.80 -3.90
C PHE A 422 13.07 7.93 -3.46
N TYR A 423 12.89 6.80 -4.12
CA TYR A 423 11.73 5.91 -3.99
C TYR A 423 12.12 4.43 -3.97
N GLY A 424 11.16 3.57 -3.65
CA GLY A 424 11.26 2.10 -3.71
C GLY A 424 10.06 1.50 -4.45
N HIS A 425 9.42 0.48 -3.87
CA HIS A 425 8.15 -0.14 -4.31
C HIS A 425 8.21 -0.95 -5.61
N ALA A 426 8.93 -0.48 -6.63
CA ALA A 426 9.00 -1.16 -7.91
C ALA A 426 9.87 -2.43 -7.88
N HIS A 427 10.69 -2.59 -6.84
CA HIS A 427 11.71 -3.64 -6.62
C HIS A 427 12.85 -3.67 -7.67
N ASN A 428 12.71 -2.92 -8.75
CA ASN A 428 13.66 -2.83 -9.85
C ASN A 428 14.48 -1.53 -9.75
N ASP A 429 15.71 -1.58 -10.26
CA ASP A 429 16.54 -0.40 -10.44
C ASP A 429 16.03 0.43 -11.64
N GLU A 430 15.41 1.57 -11.32
CA GLU A 430 14.78 2.43 -12.30
C GLU A 430 14.95 3.92 -11.96
N PHE A 431 14.67 4.77 -12.94
CA PHE A 431 14.54 6.20 -12.70
C PHE A 431 13.39 6.80 -13.51
N ILE A 432 12.85 7.90 -13.00
CA ILE A 432 11.76 8.66 -13.62
C ILE A 432 12.24 10.08 -13.86
N MET A 433 12.11 10.54 -15.10
CA MET A 433 12.42 11.92 -15.48
C MET A 433 11.15 12.78 -15.48
N PHE A 434 11.23 13.94 -14.85
CA PHE A 434 10.20 14.97 -14.90
C PHE A 434 10.60 15.99 -15.96
N TYR A 435 9.63 16.46 -16.73
CA TYR A 435 9.84 17.48 -17.75
C TYR A 435 9.12 18.77 -17.39
N ASP A 436 9.47 19.86 -18.07
CA ASP A 436 8.74 21.11 -17.93
C ASP A 436 7.25 20.93 -18.29
N GLU A 437 6.36 21.73 -17.70
CA GLU A 437 4.92 21.62 -17.96
C GLU A 437 4.50 22.21 -19.33
N VAL A 438 5.32 23.10 -19.91
CA VAL A 438 4.93 23.92 -21.07
C VAL A 438 4.99 23.11 -22.37
N ASP A 439 6.14 22.56 -22.70
CA ASP A 439 6.35 21.78 -23.92
C ASP A 439 6.85 20.36 -23.66
N LYS A 440 7.21 20.04 -22.41
CA LYS A 440 7.65 18.72 -21.94
C LYS A 440 8.93 18.25 -22.63
N THR A 441 9.82 19.16 -22.97
CA THR A 441 11.08 18.84 -23.67
C THR A 441 12.30 18.97 -22.76
N ARG A 442 12.24 19.82 -21.73
CA ARG A 442 13.36 20.06 -20.82
C ARG A 442 13.21 19.25 -19.54
N PRO A 443 14.17 18.38 -19.18
CA PRO A 443 14.14 17.71 -17.90
C PRO A 443 14.30 18.72 -16.75
N VAL A 444 13.46 18.61 -15.73
CA VAL A 444 13.44 19.50 -14.56
C VAL A 444 13.81 18.79 -13.26
N SER A 445 13.64 17.47 -13.20
CA SER A 445 13.99 16.67 -12.02
C SER A 445 14.11 15.19 -12.37
N MET A 446 14.72 14.43 -11.47
CA MET A 446 14.86 12.99 -11.57
C MET A 446 14.46 12.35 -10.23
N ALA A 447 13.74 11.25 -10.32
CA ALA A 447 13.42 10.38 -9.20
C ALA A 447 14.12 9.04 -9.40
N TYR A 448 14.94 8.65 -8.44
CA TYR A 448 15.60 7.35 -8.41
C TYR A 448 14.72 6.35 -7.67
N VAL A 449 14.54 5.17 -8.24
CA VAL A 449 13.79 4.07 -7.66
C VAL A 449 14.81 2.97 -7.37
N THR A 450 15.13 2.77 -6.10
CA THR A 450 16.13 1.79 -5.68
C THR A 450 15.57 0.37 -5.85
N PRO A 451 16.38 -0.64 -6.22
CA PRO A 451 15.95 -2.03 -6.22
C PRO A 451 15.61 -2.51 -4.81
N SER A 452 14.86 -3.60 -4.71
CA SER A 452 14.49 -4.18 -3.42
C SER A 452 15.62 -4.97 -2.78
N LEU A 453 15.64 -5.00 -1.45
CA LEU A 453 16.39 -6.04 -0.74
C LEU A 453 15.75 -7.40 -0.99
N THR A 454 14.42 -7.50 -1.06
CA THR A 454 13.73 -8.77 -1.27
C THR A 454 14.03 -9.42 -2.63
N THR A 455 13.92 -10.75 -2.69
CA THR A 455 13.95 -11.52 -3.94
C THR A 455 12.60 -11.50 -4.67
N ALA A 456 11.52 -11.10 -3.98
CA ALA A 456 10.17 -11.08 -4.54
C ALA A 456 10.10 -10.07 -5.70
N SER A 457 9.81 -10.47 -6.93
CA SER A 457 9.85 -11.85 -7.42
C SER A 457 10.89 -11.99 -8.52
N PHE A 458 11.62 -13.11 -8.50
CA PHE A 458 12.63 -13.45 -9.50
C PHE A 458 13.83 -12.48 -9.57
N LEU A 459 14.17 -11.81 -8.46
CA LEU A 459 15.25 -10.83 -8.39
C LEU A 459 16.40 -11.28 -7.49
N ASN A 460 17.58 -10.70 -7.69
CA ASN A 460 18.64 -10.69 -6.68
C ASN A 460 18.30 -9.64 -5.61
N PRO A 461 18.68 -9.86 -4.34
CA PRO A 461 18.72 -8.80 -3.36
C PRO A 461 19.63 -7.64 -3.82
N GLY A 462 19.15 -6.40 -3.69
CA GLY A 462 19.89 -5.17 -4.01
C GLY A 462 19.64 -4.06 -2.99
N TYR A 463 20.51 -3.04 -2.99
CA TYR A 463 20.43 -1.84 -2.14
C TYR A 463 21.25 -0.68 -2.73
#